data_AF-A0AAD4XG57-F1
#
_entry.id   AF-A0AAD4XG57-F1
#
_cell.length_a   1.000
_cell.length_b   1.000
_cell.length_c   1.000
_cell.angle_alpha   90.00
_cell.angle_beta   90.00
_cell.angle_gamma   90.00
#
_symmetry.space_group_name_H-M   'P 1'
#
loop_
_entity.id
_entity.type
_entity.pdbx_description
1 polymer ?
#
loop_
_entity_poly.entity_id
_entity_poly.type
_entity_poly.pdbx_seq_one_letter_code
_entity_poly.pdbx_strand_id
1 'polypeptide(L)'
;MSPGNHRSLCLNNENRSLRDDLFTVMPQNPHCKPLDRYCEGIREGIKVGLDIVFINLAQKFVSLTSPVELLSDLEEYVAQLLELDEMGYDCTKIWERFDTLRALSEQEQVSSLKLEETTSKRRDKEVNATIIHTRISELESELKAVSKTREEEIETLKLTERSYIEEKESNLQEFRSAATAPW
;
A
#
# COMPACT_ATOMS: atom_id res chain seq x y z
N MET A 1 21.12 -38.64 54.59
CA MET A 1 20.84 -38.47 53.15
C MET A 1 19.40 -38.04 53.03
N SER A 2 19.14 -36.76 52.74
CA SER A 2 17.76 -36.25 52.60
C SER A 2 17.20 -36.68 51.25
N PRO A 3 15.91 -37.08 51.16
CA PRO A 3 15.27 -37.41 49.91
C PRO A 3 15.20 -36.16 49.03
N GLY A 4 15.55 -36.31 47.76
CA GLY A 4 15.57 -35.23 46.78
C GLY A 4 14.22 -34.52 46.68
N ASN A 5 14.27 -33.20 46.75
CA ASN A 5 13.19 -32.34 46.28
C ASN A 5 13.00 -32.61 44.78
N HIS A 6 12.03 -33.46 44.44
CA HIS A 6 11.48 -33.52 43.09
C HIS A 6 10.81 -32.17 42.82
N ARG A 7 11.56 -31.27 42.18
CA ARG A 7 11.02 -30.01 41.64
C ARG A 7 9.91 -30.41 40.68
N SER A 8 8.67 -30.13 41.09
CA SER A 8 7.45 -30.54 40.41
C SER A 8 7.49 -30.16 38.93
N LEU A 9 7.16 -31.10 38.04
CA LEU A 9 6.95 -30.90 36.59
C LEU A 9 5.67 -30.10 36.30
N CYS A 10 5.25 -29.25 37.24
CA CYS A 10 4.03 -28.48 37.14
C CYS A 10 4.23 -27.27 36.25
N LEU A 11 3.22 -26.98 35.43
CA LEU A 11 3.01 -25.66 34.85
C LEU A 11 3.17 -24.59 35.93
N ASN A 12 3.85 -23.49 35.58
CA ASN A 12 3.82 -22.29 36.43
C ASN A 12 2.37 -21.79 36.56
N ASN A 13 2.09 -20.97 37.59
CA ASN A 13 0.72 -20.55 37.88
C ASN A 13 0.05 -19.82 36.71
N GLU A 14 0.82 -19.06 35.93
CA GLU A 14 0.35 -18.33 34.75
C GLU A 14 -0.08 -19.28 33.63
N ASN A 15 0.78 -20.21 33.21
CA ASN A 15 0.45 -21.18 32.16
C ASN A 15 -0.67 -22.12 32.60
N ARG A 16 -0.79 -22.41 33.90
CA ARG A 16 -1.92 -23.19 34.42
C ARG A 16 -3.24 -22.44 34.23
N SER A 17 -3.30 -21.16 34.60
CA SER A 17 -4.50 -20.35 34.39
C SER A 17 -4.85 -20.26 32.90
N LEU A 18 -3.86 -19.97 32.06
CA LEU A 18 -4.06 -19.87 30.61
C LEU A 18 -4.52 -21.18 29.98
N ARG A 19 -3.97 -22.30 30.46
CA ARG A 19 -4.42 -23.65 30.07
C ARG A 19 -5.87 -23.87 30.43
N ASP A 20 -6.23 -23.60 31.68
CA ASP A 20 -7.57 -23.86 32.19
C ASP A 20 -8.61 -22.99 31.45
N ASP A 21 -8.29 -21.73 31.21
CA ASP A 21 -9.12 -20.81 30.41
C ASP A 21 -9.26 -21.29 28.96
N LEU A 22 -8.14 -21.62 28.30
CA LEU A 22 -8.14 -22.04 26.91
C LEU A 22 -8.84 -23.38 26.73
N PHE A 23 -8.60 -24.36 27.61
CA PHE A 23 -9.18 -25.71 27.51
C PHE A 23 -10.65 -25.73 27.92
N THR A 24 -11.14 -24.70 28.62
CA THR A 24 -12.58 -24.51 28.80
C THR A 24 -13.27 -24.19 27.46
N VAL A 25 -12.60 -23.42 26.59
CA VAL A 25 -13.14 -23.00 25.27
C VAL A 25 -12.78 -23.99 24.15
N MET A 26 -11.65 -24.67 24.29
CA MET A 26 -11.12 -25.64 23.34
C MET A 26 -10.63 -26.89 24.09
N PRO A 27 -11.56 -27.74 24.57
CA PRO A 27 -11.20 -28.93 25.35
C PRO A 27 -10.25 -29.86 24.60
N GLN A 28 -9.19 -30.30 25.29
CA GLN A 28 -8.16 -31.16 24.72
C GLN A 28 -8.13 -32.52 25.42
N ASN A 29 -7.97 -33.59 24.64
CA ASN A 29 -7.74 -34.94 25.13
C ASN A 29 -6.73 -35.70 24.25
N PRO A 30 -5.45 -35.26 24.25
CA PRO A 30 -4.46 -35.81 23.34
C PRO A 30 -4.09 -37.24 23.70
N HIS A 31 -4.04 -38.11 22.68
CA HIS A 31 -3.76 -39.53 22.90
C HIS A 31 -2.30 -39.80 23.26
N CYS A 32 -1.38 -38.95 22.82
CA CYS A 32 0.07 -39.04 23.03
C CYS A 32 0.69 -40.43 22.80
N LYS A 33 0.10 -41.27 21.94
CA LYS A 33 0.62 -42.60 21.56
C LYS A 33 2.10 -42.60 21.17
N PRO A 34 2.64 -41.59 20.44
CA PRO A 34 4.07 -41.56 20.13
C PRO A 34 4.98 -41.57 21.38
N LEU A 35 4.45 -41.19 22.55
CA LEU A 35 5.18 -41.17 23.82
C LEU A 35 5.12 -42.50 24.58
N ASP A 36 4.46 -43.55 24.06
CA ASP A 36 4.31 -44.83 24.74
C ASP A 36 5.64 -45.54 25.03
N ARG A 37 6.68 -45.19 24.29
CA ARG A 37 8.06 -45.65 24.49
C ARG A 37 8.72 -45.13 25.77
N TYR A 38 8.16 -44.11 26.41
CA TYR A 38 8.71 -43.50 27.62
C TYR A 38 7.97 -43.98 28.88
N CYS A 39 8.71 -44.00 30.00
CA CYS A 39 8.11 -44.24 31.32
C CYS A 39 7.18 -43.08 31.73
N GLU A 40 6.28 -43.37 32.67
CA GLU A 40 5.17 -42.48 33.05
C GLU A 40 5.62 -41.06 33.41
N GLY A 41 6.64 -40.90 34.27
CA GLY A 41 7.13 -39.58 34.67
C GLY A 41 7.73 -38.75 33.52
N ILE A 42 8.43 -39.38 32.57
CA ILE A 42 8.95 -38.70 31.38
C ILE A 42 7.80 -38.31 30.45
N ARG A 43 6.84 -39.22 30.26
CA ARG A 43 5.64 -38.98 29.45
C ARG A 43 4.84 -37.80 29.97
N GLU A 44 4.63 -37.72 31.28
CA GLU A 44 3.95 -36.60 31.93
C GLU A 44 4.70 -35.27 31.69
N GLY A 45 6.02 -35.25 31.86
CA GLY A 45 6.82 -34.07 31.60
C GLY A 45 6.73 -33.58 30.15
N ILE A 46 6.76 -34.50 29.17
CA ILE A 46 6.62 -34.14 27.76
C ILE A 46 5.20 -33.63 27.46
N LYS A 47 4.15 -34.25 28.02
CA LYS A 47 2.77 -33.78 27.88
C LYS A 47 2.59 -32.35 28.37
N VAL A 48 3.18 -32.01 29.53
CA VAL A 48 3.16 -30.64 30.05
C VAL A 48 3.86 -29.67 29.08
N GLY A 49 4.98 -30.08 28.48
CA GLY A 49 5.66 -29.30 27.45
C GLY A 49 4.78 -29.06 26.22
N LEU A 50 4.11 -30.10 25.73
CA LEU A 50 3.19 -30.00 24.59
C LEU A 50 1.97 -29.11 24.89
N ASP A 51 1.43 -29.17 26.11
CA ASP A 51 0.36 -28.26 26.55
C ASP A 51 0.82 -26.80 26.48
N ILE A 52 2.05 -26.49 26.90
CA ILE A 52 2.61 -25.14 26.79
C ILE A 52 2.76 -24.71 25.33
N VAL A 53 3.26 -25.59 24.46
CA VAL A 53 3.40 -25.29 23.03
C VAL A 53 2.04 -24.96 22.41
N PHE A 54 1.03 -25.79 22.70
CA PHE A 54 -0.34 -25.57 22.21
C PHE A 54 -0.91 -24.21 22.68
N ILE A 55 -0.76 -23.89 23.97
CA ILE A 55 -1.24 -22.62 24.54
C ILE A 55 -0.53 -21.43 23.89
N ASN A 56 0.79 -21.49 23.80
CA ASN A 56 1.60 -20.41 23.22
C ASN A 56 1.24 -20.19 21.76
N LEU A 57 1.03 -21.24 20.98
CA LEU A 57 0.65 -21.15 19.58
C LEU A 57 -0.75 -20.53 19.41
N ALA A 58 -1.71 -20.96 20.22
CA ALA A 58 -3.06 -20.37 20.22
C ALA A 58 -3.00 -18.87 20.57
N GLN A 59 -2.24 -18.50 21.60
CA GLN A 59 -2.05 -17.10 21.98
C GLN A 59 -1.33 -16.29 20.91
N LYS A 60 -0.30 -16.88 20.27
CA LYS A 60 0.44 -16.24 19.20
C LYS A 60 -0.51 -15.81 18.09
N PHE A 61 -1.38 -16.69 17.59
CA PHE A 61 -2.34 -16.35 16.54
C PHE A 61 -3.46 -15.39 16.95
N VAL A 62 -3.75 -15.26 18.24
CA VAL A 62 -4.62 -14.18 18.76
C VAL A 62 -3.89 -12.84 18.77
N SER A 63 -2.60 -12.85 19.09
CA SER A 63 -1.76 -11.64 19.23
C SER A 63 -1.13 -11.13 17.94
N LEU A 64 -1.17 -11.90 16.85
CA LEU A 64 -0.59 -11.48 15.56
C LEU A 64 -1.30 -10.23 15.04
N THR A 65 -0.51 -9.18 14.79
CA THR A 65 -1.01 -7.88 14.27
C THR A 65 -0.53 -7.56 12.87
N SER A 66 0.47 -8.29 12.35
CA SER A 66 1.10 -8.01 11.07
C SER A 66 1.21 -9.27 10.20
N PRO A 67 0.85 -9.19 8.90
CA PRO A 67 1.13 -10.25 7.93
C PRO A 67 2.59 -10.67 7.87
N VAL A 68 3.52 -9.72 8.07
CA VAL A 68 4.97 -9.98 8.00
C VAL A 68 5.41 -10.95 9.09
N GLU A 69 4.86 -10.81 10.30
CA GLU A 69 5.16 -11.70 11.43
C GLU A 69 4.67 -13.12 11.17
N LEU A 70 3.47 -13.28 10.59
CA LEU A 70 2.95 -14.59 10.22
C LEU A 70 3.80 -15.26 9.14
N LEU A 71 4.15 -14.51 8.09
CA LEU A 71 4.83 -15.04 6.91
C LEU A 71 6.29 -15.40 7.19
N SER A 72 6.93 -14.74 8.16
CA SER A 72 8.34 -14.99 8.51
C SER A 72 8.55 -16.37 9.14
N ASP A 73 7.58 -16.84 9.93
CA ASP A 73 7.67 -18.12 10.67
C ASP A 73 6.65 -19.16 10.16
N LEU A 74 6.15 -19.00 8.93
CA LEU A 74 5.03 -19.78 8.40
C LEU A 74 5.28 -21.29 8.44
N GLU A 75 6.48 -21.72 8.04
CA GLU A 75 6.88 -23.13 8.00
C GLU A 75 6.98 -23.72 9.41
N GLU A 76 7.49 -22.93 10.37
CA GLU A 76 7.60 -23.34 11.76
C GLU A 76 6.21 -23.54 12.38
N TYR A 77 5.28 -22.61 12.16
CA TYR A 77 3.92 -22.76 12.65
C TYR A 77 3.22 -24.00 12.08
N VAL A 78 3.38 -24.27 10.79
CA VAL A 78 2.85 -25.49 10.16
C VAL A 78 3.46 -26.74 10.79
N ALA A 79 4.78 -26.77 11.01
CA ALA A 79 5.45 -27.89 11.64
C ALA A 79 4.94 -28.14 13.07
N GLN A 80 4.81 -27.09 13.88
CA GLN A 80 4.30 -27.20 15.25
C GLN A 80 2.85 -27.73 15.28
N LEU A 81 1.98 -27.25 14.39
CA LEU A 81 0.60 -27.75 14.29
C LEU A 81 0.54 -29.22 13.93
N LEU A 82 1.33 -29.64 12.94
CA LEU A 82 1.41 -31.04 12.53
C LEU A 82 1.93 -31.95 13.65
N GLU A 83 2.95 -31.51 14.40
CA GLU A 83 3.46 -32.25 15.55
C GLU A 83 2.42 -32.38 16.67
N LEU A 84 1.65 -31.32 16.94
CA LEU A 84 0.56 -31.36 17.92
C LEU A 84 -0.57 -32.30 17.47
N ASP A 85 -0.97 -32.26 16.20
CA ASP A 85 -1.95 -33.18 15.62
C ASP A 85 -1.48 -34.64 15.73
N GLU A 86 -0.20 -34.92 15.45
CA GLU A 86 0.38 -36.27 15.60
C GLU A 86 0.37 -36.75 17.06
N MET A 87 0.51 -35.82 18.03
CA MET A 87 0.38 -36.13 19.45
C MET A 87 -1.09 -36.29 19.89
N GLY A 88 -2.05 -35.99 19.01
CA GLY A 88 -3.48 -36.17 19.19
C GLY A 88 -4.20 -34.94 19.75
N TYR A 89 -3.57 -33.77 19.72
CA TYR A 89 -4.26 -32.52 20.05
C TYR A 89 -5.32 -32.22 18.99
N ASP A 90 -6.43 -31.59 19.41
CA ASP A 90 -7.40 -31.03 18.47
C ASP A 90 -6.96 -29.62 18.09
N CYS A 91 -6.24 -29.52 16.97
CA CYS A 91 -5.79 -28.25 16.40
C CYS A 91 -6.79 -27.62 15.42
N THR A 92 -8.01 -28.16 15.26
CA THR A 92 -8.98 -27.71 14.23
C THR A 92 -9.20 -26.19 14.25
N LYS A 93 -9.51 -25.63 15.43
CA LYS A 93 -9.75 -24.18 15.57
C LYS A 93 -8.50 -23.34 15.34
N ILE A 94 -7.32 -23.89 15.65
CA ILE A 94 -6.04 -23.19 15.45
C ILE A 94 -5.70 -23.17 13.95
N TRP A 95 -5.93 -24.29 13.23
CA TRP A 95 -5.83 -24.38 11.78
C TRP A 95 -6.77 -23.41 11.08
N GLU A 96 -8.06 -23.39 11.44
CA GLU A 96 -9.03 -22.45 10.88
C GLU A 96 -8.59 -20.99 11.03
N ARG A 97 -8.08 -20.63 12.21
CA ARG A 97 -7.55 -19.30 12.49
C ARG A 97 -6.31 -19.01 11.65
N PHE A 98 -5.37 -19.95 11.59
CA PHE A 98 -4.14 -19.84 10.82
C PHE A 98 -4.42 -19.64 9.32
N ASP A 99 -5.28 -20.45 8.74
CA ASP A 99 -5.65 -20.37 7.33
C ASP A 99 -6.35 -19.04 7.01
N THR A 100 -7.22 -18.57 7.91
CA THR A 100 -7.85 -17.26 7.79
C THR A 100 -6.81 -16.14 7.79
N LEU A 101 -5.85 -16.17 8.72
CA LEU A 101 -4.79 -15.17 8.81
C LEU A 101 -3.86 -15.21 7.60
N ARG A 102 -3.54 -16.41 7.09
CA ARG A 102 -2.74 -16.61 5.88
C ARG A 102 -3.45 -16.01 4.66
N ALA A 103 -4.73 -16.33 4.46
CA ALA A 103 -5.50 -15.80 3.33
C ALA A 103 -5.60 -14.27 3.35
N LEU A 104 -5.82 -13.68 4.53
CA LEU A 104 -5.81 -12.22 4.71
C LEU A 104 -4.43 -11.61 4.42
N SER A 105 -3.36 -12.29 4.80
CA SER A 105 -1.98 -11.86 4.55
C SER A 105 -1.64 -11.84 3.06
N GLU A 106 -2.06 -12.88 2.32
CA GLU A 106 -1.91 -12.95 0.86
C GLU A 106 -2.74 -11.84 0.17
N GLN A 107 -3.97 -11.61 0.63
CA GLN A 107 -4.82 -10.54 0.10
C GLN A 107 -4.22 -9.15 0.34
N GLU A 108 -3.63 -8.91 1.50
CA GLU A 108 -2.95 -7.65 1.82
C GLU A 108 -1.74 -7.43 0.91
N GLN A 109 -0.94 -8.46 0.66
CA GLN A 109 0.21 -8.37 -0.25
C GLN A 109 -0.22 -7.97 -1.67
N VAL A 110 -1.28 -8.61 -2.20
CA VAL A 110 -1.84 -8.26 -3.51
C VAL A 110 -2.39 -6.83 -3.53
N SER A 111 -3.07 -6.41 -2.46
CA SER A 111 -3.66 -5.07 -2.33
C SER A 111 -2.59 -3.99 -2.26
N SER A 112 -1.51 -4.24 -1.51
CA SER A 112 -0.36 -3.35 -1.39
C SER A 112 0.34 -3.14 -2.74
N LEU A 113 0.58 -4.21 -3.50
CA LEU A 113 1.16 -4.11 -4.85
C LEU A 113 0.28 -3.29 -5.81
N LYS A 114 -1.04 -3.51 -5.78
CA LYS A 114 -1.99 -2.73 -6.60
C LYS A 114 -2.02 -1.27 -6.20
N LEU A 115 -1.93 -0.98 -4.89
CA LEU A 115 -1.86 0.38 -4.38
C LEU A 115 -0.59 1.07 -4.85
N GLU A 116 0.56 0.40 -4.75
CA GLU A 116 1.84 0.93 -5.23
C GLU A 116 1.78 1.25 -6.73
N GLU A 117 1.30 0.32 -7.55
CA GLU A 117 1.14 0.52 -8.99
C GLU A 117 0.21 1.69 -9.29
N THR A 118 -0.95 1.76 -8.62
CA THR A 118 -1.94 2.82 -8.83
C THR A 118 -1.40 4.18 -8.40
N THR A 119 -0.68 4.26 -7.28
CA THR A 119 -0.06 5.50 -6.82
C THR A 119 1.05 5.97 -7.74
N SER A 120 1.83 5.05 -8.31
CA SER A 120 2.84 5.39 -9.33
C SER A 120 2.18 5.96 -10.58
N LYS A 121 1.19 5.27 -11.14
CA LYS A 121 0.45 5.74 -12.34
C LYS A 121 -0.22 7.10 -12.10
N ARG A 122 -0.75 7.34 -10.89
CA ARG A 122 -1.31 8.65 -10.52
C ARG A 122 -0.23 9.73 -10.54
N ARG A 123 0.92 9.50 -9.92
CA ARG A 123 2.06 10.43 -9.90
C ARG A 123 2.52 10.77 -11.32
N ASP A 124 2.66 9.78 -12.19
CA ASP A 124 3.07 10.00 -13.59
C ASP A 124 2.06 10.88 -14.35
N LYS A 125 0.76 10.65 -14.13
CA LYS A 125 -0.30 11.48 -14.71
C LYS A 125 -0.28 12.92 -14.17
N GLU A 126 -0.02 13.12 -12.88
CA GLU A 126 0.08 14.45 -12.27
C GLU A 126 1.28 15.23 -12.82
N VAL A 127 2.43 14.58 -12.98
CA VAL A 127 3.62 15.17 -13.61
C VAL A 127 3.30 15.57 -15.06
N ASN A 128 2.72 14.66 -15.84
CA ASN A 128 2.35 14.95 -17.23
C ASN A 128 1.33 16.09 -17.33
N ALA A 129 0.33 16.12 -16.46
CA ALA A 129 -0.65 17.21 -16.41
C ALA A 129 0.03 18.56 -16.13
N THR A 130 1.01 18.58 -15.21
CA THR A 130 1.78 19.78 -14.88
C THR A 130 2.61 20.26 -16.08
N ILE A 131 3.29 19.34 -16.78
CA ILE A 131 4.06 19.67 -18.00
C ILE A 131 3.15 20.27 -19.08
N ILE A 132 2.00 19.63 -19.33
CA ILE A 132 1.03 20.12 -20.32
C ILE A 132 0.51 21.51 -19.92
N HIS A 133 0.19 21.71 -18.64
CA HIS A 133 -0.29 22.99 -18.14
C HIS A 133 0.74 24.10 -18.35
N THR A 134 2.01 23.86 -17.99
CA THR A 134 3.10 24.80 -18.23
C THR A 134 3.22 25.13 -19.72
N ARG A 135 3.16 24.12 -20.59
CA ARG A 135 3.27 24.35 -22.04
C ARG A 135 2.11 25.16 -22.59
N ILE A 136 0.89 24.96 -22.08
CA ILE A 136 -0.27 25.78 -22.44
C ILE A 136 -0.03 27.24 -22.04
N SER A 137 0.41 27.50 -20.81
CA SER A 137 0.69 28.86 -20.34
C SER A 137 1.78 29.57 -21.15
N GLU A 138 2.84 28.85 -21.55
CA GLU A 138 3.87 29.38 -22.46
C GLU A 138 3.28 29.79 -23.81
N LEU A 139 2.51 28.90 -24.44
CA LEU A 139 1.88 29.16 -25.73
C LEU A 139 0.88 30.32 -25.68
N GLU A 140 0.11 30.44 -24.59
CA GLU A 140 -0.80 31.58 -24.37
C GLU A 140 -0.05 32.91 -24.27
N SER A 141 1.11 32.91 -23.60
CA SER A 141 1.99 34.08 -23.50
C SER A 141 2.57 34.47 -24.85
N GLU A 142 3.10 33.50 -25.61
CA GLU A 142 3.63 33.71 -26.97
C GLU A 142 2.54 34.26 -27.90
N LEU A 143 1.35 33.67 -27.88
CA LEU A 143 0.21 34.09 -28.70
C LEU A 143 -0.20 35.54 -28.39
N LYS A 144 -0.25 35.91 -27.10
CA LYS A 144 -0.55 37.29 -26.67
C LYS A 144 0.49 38.29 -27.16
N ALA A 145 1.77 37.94 -27.10
CA ALA A 145 2.85 38.79 -27.59
C ALA A 145 2.74 39.01 -29.10
N VAL A 146 2.53 37.94 -29.87
CA VAL A 146 2.36 38.00 -31.32
C VAL A 146 1.12 38.82 -31.70
N SER A 147 -0.02 38.60 -31.04
CA SER A 147 -1.25 39.37 -31.30
C SER A 147 -1.01 40.87 -31.14
N LYS A 148 -0.37 41.26 -30.04
CA LYS A 148 -0.06 42.67 -29.76
C LYS A 148 0.83 43.28 -30.85
N THR A 149 1.91 42.60 -31.24
CA THR A 149 2.80 43.09 -32.31
C THR A 149 2.05 43.22 -33.63
N ARG A 150 1.20 42.26 -33.99
CA ARG A 150 0.41 42.33 -35.23
C ARG A 150 -0.63 43.45 -35.19
N GLU A 151 -1.26 43.71 -34.04
CA GLU A 151 -2.18 44.83 -33.86
C GLU A 151 -1.47 46.18 -34.04
N GLU A 152 -0.27 46.33 -33.49
CA GLU A 152 0.57 47.53 -33.67
C GLU A 152 0.99 47.71 -35.15
N GLU A 153 1.41 46.64 -35.83
CA GLU A 153 1.72 46.65 -37.27
C GLU A 153 0.50 47.08 -38.10
N ILE A 154 -0.69 46.53 -37.81
CA ILE A 154 -1.93 46.91 -38.51
C ILE A 154 -2.24 48.39 -38.30
N GLU A 155 -2.09 48.90 -37.08
CA GLU A 155 -2.40 50.31 -36.80
C GLU A 155 -1.42 51.26 -37.50
N THR A 156 -0.12 50.91 -37.56
CA THR A 156 0.86 51.68 -38.34
C THR A 156 0.53 51.69 -39.83
N LEU A 157 0.17 50.53 -40.41
CA LEU A 157 -0.25 50.43 -41.81
C LEU A 157 -1.49 51.30 -42.10
N LYS A 158 -2.48 51.33 -41.20
CA LYS A 158 -3.67 52.20 -41.33
C LYS A 158 -3.33 53.69 -41.28
N LEU A 159 -2.32 54.08 -40.51
CA LEU A 159 -1.85 55.47 -40.49
C LEU A 159 -1.13 55.84 -41.78
N THR A 160 -0.27 54.95 -42.28
CA THR A 160 0.41 55.13 -43.57
C THR A 160 -0.59 55.18 -44.73
N GLU A 161 -1.60 54.29 -44.73
CA GLU A 161 -2.68 54.30 -45.72
C GLU A 161 -3.42 55.64 -45.75
N ARG A 162 -3.78 56.19 -44.57
CA ARG A 162 -4.41 57.52 -44.46
C ARG A 162 -3.53 58.63 -45.03
N SER A 163 -2.23 58.62 -44.71
CA SER A 163 -1.28 59.61 -45.26
C SER A 163 -1.22 59.57 -46.79
N TYR A 164 -1.21 58.38 -47.40
CA TYR A 164 -1.21 58.26 -48.85
C TYR A 164 -2.53 58.70 -49.50
N ILE A 165 -3.66 58.48 -48.82
CA ILE A 165 -4.96 58.98 -49.28
C ILE A 165 -4.94 60.52 -49.30
N GLU A 166 -4.51 61.15 -48.21
CA GLU A 166 -4.41 62.62 -48.09
C GLU A 166 -3.44 63.21 -49.13
N GLU A 167 -2.26 62.62 -49.30
CA GLU A 167 -1.28 63.05 -50.30
C GLU A 167 -1.84 62.94 -51.73
N LYS A 168 -2.49 61.82 -52.06
CA LYS A 168 -3.14 61.63 -53.36
C LYS A 168 -4.20 62.69 -53.62
N GLU A 169 -4.99 63.03 -52.61
CA GLU A 169 -6.07 64.01 -52.71
C GLU A 169 -5.52 65.44 -52.87
N SER A 170 -4.46 65.79 -52.13
CA SER A 170 -3.71 67.03 -52.31
C SER A 170 -3.12 67.14 -53.72
N ASN A 171 -2.43 66.10 -54.19
CA ASN A 171 -1.84 66.07 -55.54
C ASN A 171 -2.91 66.24 -56.64
N LEU A 172 -4.08 65.62 -56.47
CA LEU A 172 -5.21 65.81 -57.39
C LEU A 172 -5.72 67.25 -57.39
N GLN A 173 -5.77 67.89 -56.23
CA GLN A 173 -6.20 69.28 -56.10
C GLN A 173 -5.20 70.25 -56.74
N GLU A 174 -3.89 70.02 -56.52
CA GLU A 174 -2.82 70.78 -57.17
C GLU A 174 -2.86 70.62 -58.70
N PHE A 175 -3.01 69.38 -59.18
CA PHE A 175 -3.15 69.09 -60.61
C PHE A 175 -4.34 69.83 -61.22
N ARG A 176 -5.51 69.78 -60.58
CA ARG A 176 -6.71 70.50 -61.03
C ARG A 176 -6.49 72.00 -61.08
N SER A 177 -5.84 72.56 -60.06
CA SER A 177 -5.56 73.99 -59.99
C SER A 177 -4.62 74.42 -61.12
N ALA A 178 -3.52 73.69 -61.33
CA ALA A 178 -2.56 73.95 -62.41
C ALA A 178 -3.19 73.84 -63.80
N ALA A 179 -4.08 72.86 -64.02
CA ALA A 179 -4.78 72.69 -65.30
C ALA A 179 -5.74 73.84 -65.64
N THR A 180 -6.18 74.62 -64.65
CA THR A 180 -7.11 75.76 -64.83
C THR A 180 -6.43 77.14 -64.80
N ALA A 181 -5.11 77.20 -64.65
CA ALA A 181 -4.38 78.45 -64.58
C ALA A 181 -4.29 79.14 -65.96
N PRO A 182 -4.37 80.49 -66.05
CA PRO A 182 -4.11 81.22 -67.29
C PRO A 182 -2.64 81.08 -67.73
N TRP A 183 -2.41 81.09 -69.05
CA TRP A 183 -1.07 81.03 -69.66
C TRP A 183 -0.23 82.29 -69.40
#